data_AF-A0AAD5MTD1-F1
#
_entry.id   AF-A0AAD5MTD1-F1
#
_cell.length_a   1.000
_cell.length_b   1.000
_cell.length_c   1.000
_cell.angle_alpha   90.00
_cell.angle_beta   90.00
_cell.angle_gamma   90.00
#
_symmetry.space_group_name_H-M   'P 1'
#
loop_
_entity.id
_entity.type
_entity.pdbx_description
1 polymer ?
#
loop_
_entity_poly.entity_id
_entity_poly.type
_entity_poly.pdbx_seq_one_letter_code
_entity_poly.pdbx_strand_id
1 'polypeptide(L)'
;MKVHLDDHVTAFNDTHIGTALLKRGDIADETHLHESLLEFSNSYDTDNAKISQDVGIALYEGMILYGQGQYDEAAEKMLPLRHDVYRIGGSNAQRDVYAQTLIHACIMSTNPAHFHQVL
;
A
#
# COMPACT_ATOMS: atom_id res chain seq x y z
N MET A 1 -16.27 -6.89 -4.59
CA MET A 1 -15.20 -5.87 -4.65
C MET A 1 -15.60 -4.69 -5.52
N LYS A 2 -16.13 -4.89 -6.73
CA LYS A 2 -16.47 -3.80 -7.64
C LYS A 2 -17.35 -2.67 -7.08
N VAL A 3 -18.20 -2.96 -6.09
CA VAL A 3 -19.08 -1.96 -5.43
C VAL A 3 -18.33 -1.01 -4.49
N HIS A 4 -17.07 -1.31 -4.13
CA HIS A 4 -16.31 -0.59 -3.11
C HIS A 4 -15.02 0.05 -3.66
N LEU A 5 -14.92 0.23 -4.98
CA LEU A 5 -13.68 0.76 -5.59
C LEU A 5 -13.54 2.27 -5.38
N ASP A 6 -14.66 2.98 -5.24
CA ASP A 6 -14.69 4.45 -5.08
C ASP A 6 -14.94 4.90 -3.62
N ASP A 7 -15.01 3.95 -2.68
CA ASP A 7 -15.47 4.21 -1.31
C ASP A 7 -14.43 4.96 -0.46
N HIS A 8 -13.15 4.59 -0.59
CA HIS A 8 -11.99 5.17 0.13
C HIS A 8 -12.20 5.43 1.63
N VAL A 9 -12.91 4.52 2.32
CA VAL A 9 -13.27 4.66 3.74
C VAL A 9 -12.03 4.66 4.65
N THR A 10 -11.00 3.88 4.30
CA THR A 10 -9.69 3.88 4.96
C THR A 10 -8.64 3.39 3.96
N ALA A 11 -7.42 3.94 4.04
CA ALA A 11 -6.30 3.46 3.22
C ALA A 11 -5.99 1.96 3.42
N PHE A 12 -6.31 1.39 4.58
CA PHE A 12 -6.27 -0.06 4.79
C PHE A 12 -7.16 -0.81 3.79
N ASN A 13 -8.40 -0.38 3.60
CA ASN A 13 -9.33 -1.03 2.68
C ASN A 13 -8.81 -0.95 1.24
N ASP A 14 -8.34 0.23 0.82
CA ASP A 14 -7.84 0.44 -0.54
C ASP A 14 -6.64 -0.49 -0.82
N THR A 15 -5.64 -0.52 0.06
CA THR A 15 -4.47 -1.41 -0.10
C THR A 15 -4.84 -2.90 -0.09
N HIS A 16 -5.81 -3.30 0.74
CA HIS A 16 -6.29 -4.68 0.81
C HIS A 16 -7.04 -5.09 -0.46
N ILE A 17 -7.93 -4.24 -0.96
CA ILE A 17 -8.70 -4.47 -2.18
C ILE A 17 -7.76 -4.51 -3.38
N GLY A 18 -6.86 -3.54 -3.54
CA GLY A 18 -5.90 -3.49 -4.65
C GLY A 18 -5.03 -4.75 -4.73
N THR A 19 -4.49 -5.19 -3.59
CA THR A 19 -3.70 -6.44 -3.53
C THR A 19 -4.53 -7.67 -3.94
N ALA A 20 -5.80 -7.74 -3.54
CA ALA A 20 -6.69 -8.82 -3.93
C ALA A 20 -7.06 -8.78 -5.42
N LEU A 21 -7.25 -7.60 -6.02
CA LEU A 21 -7.50 -7.44 -7.47
C LEU A 21 -6.28 -7.87 -8.28
N LEU A 22 -5.08 -7.43 -7.88
CA LEU A 22 -3.83 -7.83 -8.49
C LEU A 22 -3.66 -9.35 -8.49
N LYS A 23 -3.90 -10.01 -7.35
CA LYS A 23 -3.79 -11.48 -7.26
C LYS A 23 -4.84 -12.24 -8.07
N ARG A 24 -5.99 -11.62 -8.36
CA ARG A 24 -7.01 -12.18 -9.26
C ARG A 24 -6.73 -11.90 -10.74
N GLY A 25 -5.79 -11.03 -11.06
CA GLY A 25 -5.51 -10.58 -12.42
C GLY A 25 -6.55 -9.57 -12.96
N ASP A 26 -7.33 -8.96 -12.06
CA ASP A 26 -8.37 -7.97 -12.43
C ASP A 26 -7.72 -6.59 -12.63
N ILE A 27 -6.83 -6.46 -13.62
CA ILE A 27 -5.99 -5.27 -13.81
C ILE A 27 -6.82 -4.01 -14.04
N ALA A 28 -7.91 -4.08 -14.79
CA ALA A 28 -8.76 -2.91 -15.06
C ALA A 28 -9.43 -2.35 -13.78
N ASP A 29 -9.93 -3.24 -12.91
CA ASP A 29 -10.54 -2.82 -11.65
C ASP A 29 -9.46 -2.32 -10.66
N GLU A 30 -8.25 -2.90 -10.69
CA GLU A 30 -7.12 -2.45 -9.87
C GLU A 30 -6.66 -1.04 -10.27
N THR A 31 -6.48 -0.81 -11.58
CA THR A 31 -6.12 0.52 -12.10
C THR A 31 -7.18 1.55 -11.75
N HIS A 32 -8.46 1.21 -11.87
CA HIS A 32 -9.56 2.11 -11.51
C HIS A 32 -9.57 2.46 -10.02
N LEU A 33 -9.32 1.49 -9.13
CA LEU A 33 -9.18 1.74 -7.69
C LEU A 33 -7.99 2.67 -7.39
N HIS A 34 -6.86 2.49 -8.08
CA HIS A 34 -5.68 3.34 -7.87
C HIS A 34 -5.95 4.78 -8.33
N GLU A 35 -6.55 4.96 -9.51
CA GLU A 35 -6.91 6.28 -10.05
C GLU A 35 -7.89 7.03 -9.14
N SER A 36 -8.96 6.37 -8.71
CA SER A 36 -9.94 6.96 -7.79
C SER A 36 -9.33 7.29 -6.42
N LEU A 37 -8.43 6.46 -5.90
CA LEU A 37 -7.70 6.75 -4.66
C LEU A 37 -6.81 8.00 -4.79
N LEU A 38 -6.14 8.16 -5.93
CA LEU A 38 -5.34 9.36 -6.22
C LEU A 38 -6.24 10.60 -6.26
N GLU A 39 -7.39 10.54 -6.92
CA GLU A 39 -8.36 11.64 -6.94
C GLU A 39 -8.87 11.97 -5.52
N PHE A 40 -9.27 10.96 -4.75
CA PHE A 40 -9.72 11.12 -3.37
C PHE A 40 -8.67 11.77 -2.48
N SER A 41 -7.40 11.37 -2.60
CA SER A 41 -6.30 11.91 -1.79
C SER A 41 -6.06 13.41 -2.01
N ASN A 42 -6.46 13.95 -3.18
CA ASN A 42 -6.37 15.37 -3.48
C ASN A 42 -7.52 16.19 -2.85
N SER A 43 -8.56 15.54 -2.33
CA SER A 43 -9.62 16.20 -1.58
C SER A 43 -9.20 16.40 -0.12
N TYR A 44 -8.70 17.59 0.23
CA TYR A 44 -8.19 17.89 1.58
C TYR A 44 -9.26 17.95 2.69
N ASP A 45 -10.48 17.54 2.38
CA ASP A 45 -11.68 17.76 3.19
C ASP A 45 -11.90 16.67 4.26
N THR A 46 -11.14 15.57 4.23
CA THR A 46 -11.27 14.46 5.20
C THR A 46 -9.94 13.99 5.76
N ASP A 47 -9.95 13.48 7.00
CA ASP A 47 -8.75 12.91 7.63
C ASP A 47 -8.21 11.72 6.86
N ASN A 48 -9.09 10.89 6.27
CA ASN A 48 -8.68 9.76 5.45
C ASN A 48 -7.99 10.19 4.16
N ALA A 49 -8.42 11.27 3.50
CA ALA A 49 -7.71 11.77 2.33
C ALA A 49 -6.28 12.18 2.65
N LYS A 50 -6.05 12.84 3.80
CA LYS A 50 -4.71 13.17 4.29
C LYS A 50 -3.88 11.93 4.62
N ILE A 51 -4.48 10.94 5.28
CA ILE A 51 -3.80 9.66 5.56
C ILE A 51 -3.45 8.93 4.25
N SER A 52 -4.34 8.94 3.27
CA SER A 52 -4.10 8.39 1.94
C SER A 52 -2.94 9.09 1.24
N GLN A 53 -2.87 10.42 1.31
CA GLN A 53 -1.76 11.20 0.76
C GLN A 53 -0.42 10.92 1.47
N ASP A 54 -0.42 10.97 2.80
CA ASP A 54 0.81 10.87 3.60
C ASP A 54 1.40 9.46 3.62
N VAL A 55 0.54 8.43 3.59
CA VAL A 55 0.94 7.03 3.82
C VAL A 55 0.28 6.09 2.83
N GLY A 56 -1.04 6.23 2.62
CA GLY A 56 -1.84 5.22 1.93
C GLY A 56 -1.41 4.94 0.49
N ILE A 57 -1.15 5.97 -0.32
CA ILE A 57 -0.77 5.84 -1.73
C ILE A 57 0.58 5.13 -1.87
N ALA A 58 1.60 5.60 -1.17
CA ALA A 58 2.93 5.01 -1.27
C ALA A 58 2.94 3.57 -0.72
N LEU A 59 2.13 3.27 0.31
CA LEU A 59 1.95 1.91 0.79
C LEU A 59 1.18 1.03 -0.22
N TYR A 60 0.13 1.56 -0.86
CA TYR A 60 -0.61 0.88 -1.93
C TYR A 60 0.32 0.49 -3.06
N GLU A 61 1.06 1.45 -3.61
CA GLU A 61 1.99 1.24 -4.72
C GLU A 61 3.08 0.22 -4.35
N GLY A 62 3.63 0.31 -3.12
CA GLY A 62 4.60 -0.65 -2.62
C GLY A 62 4.06 -2.09 -2.58
N MET A 63 2.81 -2.27 -2.16
CA MET A 63 2.15 -3.58 -2.14
C MET A 63 1.91 -4.13 -3.56
N ILE A 64 1.54 -3.27 -4.52
CA ILE A 64 1.37 -3.67 -5.93
C ILE A 64 2.71 -4.08 -6.54
N LEU A 65 3.76 -3.27 -6.38
CA LEU A 65 5.13 -3.56 -6.84
C LEU A 65 5.64 -4.88 -6.25
N TYR A 66 5.44 -5.08 -4.94
CA TYR A 66 5.77 -6.34 -4.29
C TYR A 66 5.03 -7.52 -4.93
N GLY A 67 3.72 -7.37 -5.16
CA GLY A 67 2.89 -8.38 -5.78
C GLY A 67 3.31 -8.75 -7.21
N GLN A 68 3.99 -7.84 -7.90
CA GLN A 68 4.58 -7.99 -9.24
C GLN A 68 6.03 -8.50 -9.22
N GLY A 69 6.64 -8.66 -8.04
CA GLY A 69 8.03 -9.13 -7.88
C GLY A 69 9.10 -8.03 -8.01
N GLN A 70 8.69 -6.76 -8.03
CA GLN A 70 9.58 -5.59 -8.07
C GLN A 70 9.99 -5.22 -6.63
N TYR A 71 10.85 -6.04 -6.04
CA TYR A 71 11.16 -5.96 -4.60
C TYR A 71 11.98 -4.72 -4.20
N ASP A 72 12.85 -4.23 -5.08
CA ASP A 72 13.67 -3.03 -4.81
C ASP A 72 12.77 -1.81 -4.68
N GLU A 73 11.92 -1.57 -5.69
CA GLU A 73 11.00 -0.44 -5.74
C GLU A 73 9.90 -0.55 -4.65
N ALA A 74 9.45 -1.78 -4.36
CA ALA A 74 8.54 -2.01 -3.24
C ALA A 74 9.17 -1.61 -1.89
N ALA A 75 10.42 -2.01 -1.65
CA ALA A 75 11.15 -1.63 -0.45
C ALA A 75 11.37 -0.12 -0.37
N GLU A 76 11.77 0.53 -1.48
CA GLU A 76 11.94 2.00 -1.55
C GLU A 76 10.67 2.76 -1.15
N LYS A 77 9.50 2.28 -1.59
CA LYS A 77 8.20 2.88 -1.26
C LYS A 77 7.79 2.64 0.18
N MET A 78 7.95 1.41 0.69
CA MET A 78 7.38 1.00 1.97
C MET A 78 8.28 1.32 3.17
N LEU A 79 9.60 1.30 3.00
CA LEU A 79 10.56 1.45 4.09
C LEU A 79 10.48 2.81 4.82
N PRO A 80 10.30 3.96 4.13
CA PRO A 80 10.10 5.24 4.80
C PRO A 80 8.85 5.29 5.68
N LEU A 81 7.82 4.50 5.34
CA LEU A 81 6.51 4.51 5.98
C LEU A 81 6.38 3.55 7.16
N ARG A 82 7.39 2.72 7.43
CA ARG A 82 7.31 1.57 8.35
C ARG A 82 6.80 1.90 9.76
N HIS A 83 7.00 3.13 10.22
CA HIS A 83 6.53 3.60 11.53
C HIS A 83 5.16 4.30 11.50
N ASP A 84 4.64 4.59 10.30
CA ASP A 84 3.40 5.32 10.08
C ASP A 84 2.25 4.43 9.59
N VAL A 85 2.51 3.14 9.29
CA VAL A 85 1.49 2.16 8.85
C VAL A 85 0.31 2.06 9.83
N TYR A 86 0.49 2.33 11.13
CA TYR A 86 -0.61 2.30 12.09
C TYR A 86 -1.74 3.30 11.77
N ARG A 87 -1.45 4.36 10.99
CA ARG A 87 -2.39 5.42 10.63
C ARG A 87 -3.46 4.97 9.63
N ILE A 88 -3.21 3.92 8.85
CA ILE A 88 -4.08 3.54 7.72
C ILE A 88 -5.41 2.88 8.14
N GLY A 89 -5.61 2.61 9.44
CA GLY A 89 -6.72 1.81 9.95
C GLY A 89 -6.40 0.32 10.00
N GLY A 90 -7.43 -0.52 10.11
CA GLY A 90 -7.31 -1.97 10.33
C GLY A 90 -6.95 -2.37 11.77
N SER A 91 -6.76 -3.67 12.00
CA SER A 91 -6.31 -4.23 13.28
C SER A 91 -4.79 -4.44 13.31
N ASN A 92 -4.23 -4.72 14.49
CA ASN A 92 -2.80 -5.05 14.61
C ASN A 92 -2.41 -6.26 13.78
N ALA A 93 -3.22 -7.34 13.83
CA ALA A 93 -2.95 -8.55 13.07
C ALA A 93 -3.01 -8.32 11.55
N GLN A 94 -3.94 -7.47 11.08
CA GLN A 94 -4.01 -7.11 9.67
C GLN A 94 -2.82 -6.26 9.23
N ARG A 95 -2.37 -5.32 10.08
CA ARG A 95 -1.22 -4.48 9.77
C ARG A 95 0.12 -5.21 9.80
N ASP A 96 0.20 -6.33 10.52
CA ASP A 96 1.40 -7.16 10.56
C ASP A 96 1.82 -7.65 9.16
N VAL A 97 0.85 -7.85 8.26
CA VAL A 97 1.11 -8.24 6.86
C VAL A 97 2.00 -7.23 6.15
N TYR A 98 1.81 -5.91 6.32
CA TYR A 98 2.65 -4.92 5.65
C TYR A 98 4.09 -4.93 6.18
N ALA A 99 4.27 -5.17 7.48
CA ALA A 99 5.60 -5.30 8.07
C ALA A 99 6.32 -6.55 7.55
N GLN A 100 5.63 -7.69 7.50
CA GLN A 100 6.17 -8.94 6.93
C GLN A 100 6.50 -8.78 5.45
N THR A 101 5.62 -8.12 4.68
CA THR A 101 5.86 -7.82 3.26
C THR A 101 7.08 -6.93 3.06
N LEU A 102 7.22 -5.85 3.84
CA LEU A 102 8.41 -4.99 3.79
C LEU A 102 9.69 -5.77 4.10
N ILE A 103 9.69 -6.57 5.18
CA ILE A 103 10.86 -7.39 5.56
C ILE A 103 11.23 -8.32 4.40
N HIS A 104 10.25 -9.00 3.82
CA HIS A 104 10.51 -9.89 2.69
C HIS A 104 11.02 -9.13 1.45
N ALA A 105 10.42 -7.98 1.12
CA ALA A 105 10.90 -7.12 0.02
C ALA A 105 12.37 -6.73 0.23
N CYS A 106 12.75 -6.33 1.45
CA CYS A 106 14.14 -5.97 1.76
C CYS A 106 15.11 -7.16 1.74
N ILE A 107 14.66 -8.37 2.10
CA ILE A 107 15.47 -9.60 1.97
C ILE A 107 15.71 -9.93 0.49
N MET A 108 14.69 -9.74 -0.35
CA MET A 108 14.76 -10.04 -1.79
C MET A 108 15.42 -8.92 -2.61
N SER A 109 15.60 -7.74 -2.01
CA SER A 109 16.13 -6.56 -2.66
C SER A 109 17.61 -6.72 -3.03
N THR A 110 17.99 -6.22 -4.20
CA THR A 110 19.39 -6.18 -4.66
C THR A 110 20.15 -4.98 -4.09
N ASN A 111 19.44 -3.97 -3.59
CA ASN A 111 20.05 -2.81 -2.92
C ASN A 111 20.39 -3.14 -1.46
N PRO A 112 21.69 -3.18 -1.07
CA PRO A 112 22.10 -3.52 0.29
C PRO A 112 21.69 -2.46 1.32
N ALA A 113 21.37 -1.22 0.91
CA ALA A 113 20.90 -0.19 1.83
C ALA A 113 19.55 -0.52 2.46
N HIS A 114 18.70 -1.31 1.78
CA HIS A 114 17.38 -1.71 2.29
C HIS A 114 17.50 -2.66 3.48
N PHE A 115 18.51 -3.54 3.50
CA PHE A 115 18.68 -4.50 4.58
C PHE A 115 19.07 -3.85 5.91
N HIS A 116 19.88 -2.78 5.86
CA HIS A 116 20.41 -2.13 7.06
C HIS A 116 19.40 -1.24 7.81
N GLN A 117 18.24 -0.96 7.20
CA GLN A 117 17.24 -0.01 7.71
C GLN A 117 15.99 -0.67 8.28
N VAL A 118 15.86 -1.99 8.12
CA VAL A 118 14.70 -2.79 8.58
C VAL A 118 14.85 -3.22 10.05
N LEU A 119 16.06 -3.17 10.61
CA LEU A 119 16.39 -3.41 12.01
C LEU A 119 16.67 -2.10 12.74
#